data_AF-A0A3D2B173-F1
#
_entry.id   AF-A0A3D2B173-F1
#
_cell.length_a   1.000
_cell.length_b   1.000
_cell.length_c   1.000
_cell.angle_alpha   90.00
_cell.angle_beta   90.00
_cell.angle_gamma   90.00
#
_symmetry.space_group_name_H-M   'P 1'
#
loop_
_entity.id
_entity.type
_entity.pdbx_description
1 polymer ?
#
loop_
_entity_poly.entity_id
_entity_poly.type
_entity_poly.pdbx_seq_one_letter_code
_entity_poly.pdbx_strand_id
1 'polypeptide(L)'
;MKLGRFIVDTHVHAQRFAAGPEFAKAKLDTGKARYSDLGRVMRGLTPYDNSARLLYDMDCYDVDMCVLLPAFGMTNALNLEVVERHPDKFVAVCTAMETQRKARNGEIEWSPQAAAEEI
;
A
#
# COMPACT_ATOMS: atom_id res chain seq x y z
N MET A 1 -9.06 13.91 18.46
CA MET A 1 -9.80 14.98 17.74
C MET A 1 -9.94 16.21 18.63
N LYS A 2 -9.47 17.36 18.16
CA LYS A 2 -9.64 18.66 18.84
C LYS A 2 -10.86 19.35 18.24
N LEU A 3 -11.73 19.94 19.07
CA LEU A 3 -12.96 20.57 18.60
C LEU A 3 -12.66 21.64 17.54
N GLY A 4 -13.33 21.59 16.39
CA GLY A 4 -13.12 22.52 15.28
C GLY A 4 -11.89 22.23 14.40
N ARG A 5 -11.17 21.12 14.61
CA ARG A 5 -10.03 20.71 13.78
C ARG A 5 -10.15 19.25 13.36
N PHE A 6 -10.02 19.00 12.06
CA PHE A 6 -10.01 17.66 11.47
C PHE A 6 -8.91 17.58 10.42
N ILE A 7 -7.82 16.87 10.72
CA ILE A 7 -6.68 16.70 9.81
C ILE A 7 -6.82 15.40 9.05
N VAL A 8 -6.77 15.49 7.72
CA VAL A 8 -6.77 14.34 6.81
C VAL A 8 -5.42 14.22 6.12
N ASP A 9 -4.74 13.08 6.29
CA ASP A 9 -3.61 12.72 5.45
C ASP A 9 -4.11 12.02 4.19
N THR A 10 -3.90 12.65 3.03
CA THR A 10 -4.47 12.20 1.76
C THR A 10 -3.60 11.18 1.03
N HIS A 11 -2.42 10.84 1.56
CA HIS A 11 -1.53 9.89 0.91
C HIS A 11 -0.75 8.99 1.87
N VAL A 12 -1.35 7.86 2.26
CA VAL A 12 -0.68 6.86 3.09
C VAL A 12 -0.86 5.43 2.58
N HIS A 13 0.03 4.57 3.06
CA HIS A 13 -0.04 3.13 2.87
C HIS A 13 0.00 2.42 4.22
N ALA A 14 -1.07 1.70 4.57
CA ALA A 14 -1.12 0.86 5.77
C ALA A 14 -0.49 -0.53 5.56
N GLN A 15 -0.21 -0.91 4.32
CA GLN A 15 0.38 -2.21 3.99
C GLN A 15 1.91 -2.13 3.94
N ARG A 16 2.58 -3.24 4.24
CA ARG A 16 4.04 -3.38 4.19
C ARG A 16 4.46 -4.72 3.58
N PHE A 17 5.76 -4.85 3.32
CA PHE A 17 6.37 -6.03 2.71
C PHE A 17 7.60 -6.45 3.50
N ALA A 18 7.78 -7.76 3.68
CA ALA A 18 8.98 -8.32 4.31
C ALA A 18 10.04 -8.63 3.24
N ALA A 19 10.81 -7.61 2.84
CA ALA A 19 11.73 -7.73 1.70
C ALA A 19 13.07 -8.43 2.01
N GLY A 20 13.42 -8.60 3.29
CA GLY A 20 14.71 -9.17 3.72
C GLY A 20 15.10 -10.48 3.05
N PRO A 21 14.22 -11.51 3.03
CA PRO A 21 14.50 -12.78 2.36
C PRO A 21 14.76 -12.64 0.85
N GLU A 22 14.05 -11.74 0.16
CA GLU A 22 14.23 -11.53 -1.29
C GLU A 22 15.51 -10.76 -1.60
N PHE A 23 15.93 -9.85 -0.72
CA PHE A 23 17.25 -9.21 -0.83
C PHE A 23 18.37 -10.25 -0.71
N ALA A 24 18.26 -11.17 0.24
CA ALA A 24 19.24 -12.25 0.41
C ALA A 24 19.30 -13.16 -0.84
N LYS A 25 18.16 -13.56 -1.41
CA LYS A 25 18.11 -14.35 -2.65
C LYS A 25 18.71 -13.60 -3.84
N ALA A 26 18.44 -12.30 -3.95
CA ALA A 26 19.00 -11.43 -4.97
C ALA A 26 20.48 -11.07 -4.74
N LYS A 27 21.10 -11.56 -3.65
CA LYS A 27 22.47 -11.23 -3.23
C LYS A 27 22.71 -9.72 -3.14
N LEU A 28 21.70 -8.99 -2.71
CA LEU A 28 21.77 -7.55 -2.51
C LEU A 28 22.35 -7.24 -1.13
N ASP A 29 23.38 -6.40 -1.10
CA ASP A 29 23.92 -5.85 0.14
C ASP A 29 22.93 -4.84 0.72
N THR A 30 22.21 -5.24 1.78
CA THR A 30 21.22 -4.39 2.47
C THR A 30 21.81 -3.07 2.99
N GLY A 31 23.11 -3.02 3.32
CA GLY A 31 23.77 -1.79 3.77
C GLY A 31 24.07 -0.78 2.66
N LYS A 32 23.96 -1.20 1.40
CA LYS A 32 24.16 -0.36 0.20
C LYS A 32 22.95 -0.30 -0.72
N ALA A 33 21.89 -1.02 -0.37
CA ALA A 33 20.69 -1.10 -1.18
C ALA A 33 20.00 0.26 -1.29
N ARG A 34 19.54 0.56 -2.49
CA ARG A 34 18.80 1.78 -2.78
C ARG A 34 17.30 1.50 -2.77
N TYR A 35 16.52 2.56 -2.70
CA TYR A 35 15.06 2.46 -2.81
C TYR A 35 14.60 1.78 -4.11
N SER A 36 15.35 1.92 -5.21
CA SER A 36 15.09 1.23 -6.47
C SER A 36 15.23 -0.30 -6.35
N ASP A 37 16.17 -0.79 -5.54
CA ASP A 37 16.37 -2.22 -5.30
C ASP A 37 15.20 -2.79 -4.50
N LEU A 38 14.76 -2.04 -3.49
CA LEU A 38 13.56 -2.33 -2.72
C LEU A 38 12.31 -2.40 -3.61
N GLY A 39 12.09 -1.37 -4.44
CA GLY A 39 10.96 -1.32 -5.37
C GLY A 39 10.99 -2.41 -6.44
N ARG A 40 12.16 -2.97 -6.77
CA ARG A 40 12.28 -4.12 -7.69
C ARG A 40 11.77 -5.40 -7.04
N VAL A 41 12.13 -5.69 -5.79
CA VAL A 41 11.72 -6.94 -5.14
C VAL A 41 10.31 -6.88 -4.55
N MET A 42 9.84 -5.71 -4.07
CA MET A 42 8.52 -5.59 -3.43
C MET A 42 7.36 -5.96 -4.34
N ARG A 43 7.48 -5.72 -5.64
CA ARG A 43 6.39 -5.93 -6.62
C ARG A 43 5.91 -7.37 -6.75
N GLY A 44 6.72 -8.33 -6.31
CA GLY A 44 6.39 -9.75 -6.29
C GLY A 44 6.12 -10.31 -4.89
N LEU A 45 6.16 -9.46 -3.85
CA LEU A 45 5.94 -9.87 -2.48
C LEU A 45 4.47 -9.77 -2.09
N THR A 46 4.04 -10.66 -1.21
CA THR A 46 2.72 -10.57 -0.57
C THR A 46 2.74 -9.45 0.47
N PRO A 47 1.84 -8.45 0.37
CA PRO A 47 1.71 -7.42 1.38
C PRO A 47 1.08 -7.98 2.65
N TYR A 48 1.32 -7.33 3.79
CA TYR A 48 0.63 -7.60 5.05
C TYR A 48 0.15 -6.30 5.69
N ASP A 49 -0.84 -6.42 6.58
CA ASP A 49 -1.39 -5.30 7.33
C ASP A 49 -0.40 -4.78 8.37
N ASN A 50 -0.08 -3.48 8.28
CA ASN A 50 0.74 -2.76 9.23
C ASN A 50 0.04 -1.48 9.74
N SER A 51 -1.30 -1.48 9.73
CA SER A 51 -2.14 -0.36 10.19
C SER A 51 -1.86 0.02 11.64
N ALA A 52 -1.48 -0.92 12.51
CA ALA A 52 -1.10 -0.64 13.89
C ALA A 52 0.01 0.42 14.01
N ARG A 53 1.00 0.39 13.09
CA ARG A 53 2.07 1.39 13.07
C ARG A 53 1.57 2.74 12.56
N LEU A 54 0.71 2.72 11.53
CA LEU A 54 0.12 3.94 10.99
C LEU A 54 -0.76 4.64 12.04
N LEU A 55 -1.56 3.89 12.80
CA LEU A 55 -2.37 4.40 13.91
C LEU A 55 -1.49 5.06 14.99
N TYR A 56 -0.35 4.46 15.31
CA TYR A 56 0.62 5.07 16.22
C TYR A 56 1.17 6.39 15.67
N ASP A 57 1.54 6.44 14.38
CA ASP A 57 2.03 7.66 13.76
C ASP A 57 0.92 8.74 13.69
N MET A 58 -0.34 8.36 13.43
CA MET A 58 -1.49 9.28 13.47
C MET A 58 -1.66 9.93 14.85
N ASP A 59 -1.50 9.17 15.93
CA ASP A 59 -1.55 9.69 17.30
C ASP A 59 -0.40 10.67 17.58
N CYS A 60 0.81 10.35 17.11
CA CYS A 60 1.98 11.22 17.27
C CYS A 60 1.82 12.58 16.57
N TYR A 61 1.16 12.60 15.42
CA TYR A 61 1.02 13.81 14.58
C TYR A 61 -0.35 14.48 14.70
N ASP A 62 -1.20 14.02 15.62
CA ASP A 62 -2.60 14.44 15.73
C ASP A 62 -3.35 14.37 14.37
N VAL A 63 -3.15 13.33 13.56
CA VAL A 63 -3.91 13.10 12.33
C VAL A 63 -5.24 12.41 12.67
N ASP A 64 -6.36 12.97 12.20
CA ASP A 64 -7.68 12.48 12.57
C ASP A 64 -8.17 11.36 11.64
N MET A 65 -7.80 11.41 10.36
CA MET A 65 -8.14 10.39 9.35
C MET A 65 -7.07 10.28 8.27
N CYS A 66 -6.91 9.10 7.68
CA CYS A 66 -6.05 8.92 6.51
C CYS A 66 -6.78 8.29 5.32
N VAL A 67 -6.34 8.63 4.11
CA VAL A 67 -6.75 8.00 2.86
C VAL A 67 -5.75 6.92 2.49
N LEU A 68 -6.17 5.66 2.50
CA LEU A 68 -5.36 4.51 2.13
C LEU A 68 -5.29 4.36 0.61
N LEU A 69 -4.08 4.33 0.06
CA LEU A 69 -3.86 4.01 -1.34
C LEU A 69 -3.17 2.65 -1.46
N PRO A 70 -3.61 1.77 -2.37
CA PRO A 70 -2.81 0.62 -2.78
C PRO A 70 -1.63 1.07 -3.68
N ALA A 71 -0.45 0.50 -3.48
CA ALA A 71 0.72 0.67 -4.34
C ALA A 71 1.63 -0.57 -4.35
N PHE A 72 2.48 -0.73 -5.37
CA PHE A 72 3.57 -1.74 -5.37
C PHE A 72 3.18 -3.20 -5.03
N GLY A 73 2.05 -3.70 -5.55
CA GLY A 73 1.59 -5.07 -5.26
C GLY A 73 0.72 -5.20 -3.99
N MET A 74 0.38 -4.08 -3.36
CA MET A 74 -0.70 -3.99 -2.37
C MET A 74 -2.06 -4.39 -2.97
N THR A 75 -3.02 -4.74 -2.13
CA THR A 75 -4.35 -5.17 -2.57
C THR A 75 -5.44 -4.21 -2.10
N ASN A 76 -6.49 -4.05 -2.92
CA ASN A 76 -7.71 -3.33 -2.51
C ASN A 76 -8.38 -4.02 -1.31
N ALA A 77 -8.40 -5.36 -1.30
CA ALA A 77 -9.01 -6.17 -0.25
C ALA A 77 -8.39 -5.88 1.14
N LEU A 78 -7.06 -5.82 1.25
CA LEU A 78 -6.41 -5.55 2.52
C LEU A 78 -6.69 -4.11 3.00
N ASN A 79 -6.82 -3.14 2.09
CA ASN A 79 -7.25 -1.78 2.46
C ASN A 79 -8.69 -1.78 2.97
N LEU A 80 -9.60 -2.54 2.34
CA LEU A 80 -10.97 -2.67 2.80
C LEU A 80 -11.04 -3.26 4.21
N GLU A 81 -10.29 -4.34 4.49
CA GLU A 81 -10.21 -4.95 5.82
C GLU A 81 -9.68 -3.98 6.90
N VAL A 82 -8.78 -3.06 6.54
CA VAL A 82 -8.29 -2.01 7.45
C VAL A 82 -9.37 -0.95 7.70
N VAL A 83 -10.08 -0.52 6.66
CA VAL A 83 -11.20 0.43 6.79
C VAL A 83 -12.33 -0.17 7.63
N GLU A 84 -12.68 -1.43 7.43
CA GLU A 84 -13.73 -2.10 8.22
C GLU A 84 -13.40 -2.20 9.70
N ARG A 85 -12.12 -2.39 10.05
CA ARG A 85 -11.66 -2.42 11.46
C ARG A 85 -11.56 -1.04 12.11
N HIS A 86 -11.30 0.00 11.33
CA HIS A 86 -11.10 1.36 11.84
C HIS A 86 -11.81 2.41 10.96
N PRO A 87 -13.15 2.34 10.84
CA PRO A 87 -13.92 3.17 9.90
C PRO A 87 -13.89 4.66 10.26
N ASP A 88 -13.58 5.00 11.50
CA ASP A 88 -13.41 6.37 11.98
C ASP A 88 -12.01 6.96 11.66
N LYS A 89 -11.05 6.09 11.28
CA LYS A 89 -9.65 6.47 11.02
C LYS A 89 -9.28 6.42 9.56
N PHE A 90 -9.93 5.57 8.77
CA PHE A 90 -9.51 5.32 7.40
C PHE A 90 -10.66 5.38 6.42
N VAL A 91 -10.36 5.95 5.26
CA VAL A 91 -11.06 5.70 4.00
C VAL A 91 -10.05 5.14 3.01
N ALA A 92 -10.50 4.41 1.99
CA ALA A 92 -9.60 3.85 0.98
C ALA A 92 -10.04 4.26 -0.42
N VAL A 93 -9.05 4.44 -1.30
CA VAL A 93 -9.27 4.44 -2.75
C VAL A 93 -8.97 3.05 -3.31
N CYS A 94 -9.63 2.72 -4.41
CA CYS A 94 -9.36 1.54 -5.21
C CYS A 94 -8.50 1.90 -6.42
N THR A 95 -7.69 0.94 -6.88
CA THR A 95 -7.01 1.02 -8.17
C THR A 95 -7.00 -0.35 -8.84
N ALA A 96 -6.69 -0.39 -10.12
CA ALA A 96 -6.69 -1.62 -10.92
C ALA A 96 -5.40 -2.44 -10.71
N MET A 97 -5.19 -2.91 -9.48
CA MET A 97 -3.98 -3.63 -9.07
C MET A 97 -3.81 -4.95 -9.82
N GLU A 98 -4.91 -5.67 -10.07
CA GLU A 98 -4.88 -6.97 -10.75
C GLU A 98 -4.60 -6.81 -12.25
N THR A 99 -5.22 -5.82 -12.89
CA THR A 99 -4.96 -5.44 -14.28
C THR A 99 -3.50 -5.02 -14.44
N GLN A 100 -2.98 -4.18 -13.53
CA GLN A 100 -1.57 -3.80 -13.54
C GLN A 100 -0.66 -5.03 -13.36
N ARG A 101 -1.01 -5.95 -12.46
CA ARG A 101 -0.24 -7.18 -12.22
C ARG A 101 -0.21 -8.10 -13.44
N LYS A 102 -1.37 -8.39 -14.03
CA LYS A 102 -1.51 -9.23 -15.23
C LYS A 102 -0.75 -8.64 -16.40
N ALA A 103 -0.90 -7.34 -16.64
CA ALA A 103 -0.20 -6.67 -17.73
C ALA A 103 1.32 -6.72 -17.56
N ARG A 104 1.81 -6.47 -16.34
CA ARG A 104 3.24 -6.58 -16.01
C ARG A 104 3.79 -8.00 -16.22
N ASN A 105 3.00 -9.02 -15.91
CA ASN A 105 3.37 -10.41 -16.11
C ASN A 105 3.28 -10.85 -17.57
N GLY A 106 2.83 -9.99 -18.49
CA GLY A 106 2.63 -10.31 -19.90
C GLY A 106 1.39 -11.18 -20.17
N GLU A 107 0.47 -11.28 -19.21
CA GLU A 107 -0.77 -12.07 -19.35
C GLU A 107 -1.82 -11.35 -20.20
N ILE A 108 -1.83 -10.01 -20.16
CA ILE A 108 -2.72 -9.15 -20.96
C ILE A 108 -1.94 -7.94 -21.47
N GLU A 109 -2.44 -7.29 -22.53
CA GLU A 109 -2.02 -5.93 -22.85
C GLU A 109 -2.75 -4.95 -21.93
N TRP A 110 -2.03 -3.96 -21.39
CA TRP A 110 -2.66 -2.95 -20.53
C TRP A 110 -3.54 -2.02 -21.38
N SER A 111 -4.77 -1.78 -20.92
CA SER A 111 -5.64 -0.75 -21.50
C SER A 111 -6.37 0.04 -20.40
N PRO A 112 -6.70 1.33 -20.65
CA PRO A 112 -7.54 2.10 -19.74
C PRO A 112 -8.90 1.46 -19.47
N GLN A 113 -9.47 0.77 -20.46
CA GLN A 113 -10.76 0.08 -20.36
C GLN A 113 -10.68 -1.08 -19.38
N ALA A 114 -9.67 -1.95 -19.50
CA ALA A 114 -9.49 -3.06 -18.57
C ALA A 114 -9.25 -2.57 -17.13
N ALA A 115 -8.51 -1.47 -16.97
CA ALA A 115 -8.29 -0.87 -15.66
C ALA A 115 -9.60 -0.29 -15.06
N ALA A 116 -10.44 0.34 -15.88
CA ALA A 116 -11.72 0.87 -15.43
C ALA A 116 -12.75 -0.23 -15.11
N GLU A 117 -12.70 -1.39 -15.76
CA GLU A 117 -13.58 -2.53 -15.48
C GLU A 117 -13.30 -3.21 -14.13
N GLU A 118 -12.08 -3.07 -13.59
CA GLU A 118 -11.71 -3.65 -12.29
C GLU A 118 -12.15 -2.80 -11.08
N ILE A 119 -12.27 -1.49 -11.28
CA ILE A 119 -12.46 -0.48 -10.22
C ILE A 119 -13.95 -0.21 -10.01
#